data_AF-A0AAV2QAP0-F1
#
_entry.id   AF-A0AAV2QAP0-F1
#
_cell.length_a   1.000
_cell.length_b   1.000
_cell.length_c   1.000
_cell.angle_alpha   90.00
_cell.angle_beta   90.00
_cell.angle_gamma   90.00
#
_symmetry.space_group_name_H-M   'P 1'
#
loop_
_entity.id
_entity.type
_entity.pdbx_description
1 polymer ?
#
loop_
_entity_poly.entity_id
_entity_poly.type
_entity_poly.pdbx_seq_one_letter_code
_entity_poly.pdbx_strand_id
1 'polypeptide(L)'
;MSDPSWALVPVEILCIIFMHVSLRDQLTSLRCVCTRWRDVLTHTSFWLNRLRVEGMLIDDAVLSALLAHQDSGEVLRNLQTLCYITCSKREQDQQHTQMVEPKIPPTALLGSVRQRWDSYVEDE
;
A
#
# COMPACT_ATOMS: atom_id res chain seq x y z
N MET A 1 16.38 33.41 1.28
CA MET A 1 15.38 32.34 1.53
C MET A 1 16.19 31.10 1.88
N SER A 2 16.04 30.59 3.10
CA SER A 2 16.73 29.37 3.53
C SER A 2 16.33 28.24 2.58
N ASP A 3 17.30 27.54 2.01
CA ASP A 3 17.02 26.32 1.26
C ASP A 3 16.14 25.42 2.15
N PRO A 4 14.95 24.99 1.70
CA PRO A 4 14.14 24.08 2.49
C PRO A 4 14.99 22.83 2.71
N SER A 5 15.13 22.37 3.96
CA SER A 5 15.98 21.23 4.35
C SER A 5 15.77 19.98 3.48
N TRP A 6 14.60 19.86 2.86
CA TRP A 6 14.22 18.86 1.85
C TRP A 6 15.03 18.88 0.55
N ALA A 7 15.70 19.98 0.22
CA ALA A 7 16.56 20.11 -0.97
C ALA A 7 17.81 19.22 -0.87
N LEU A 8 18.22 18.80 0.34
CA LEU A 8 19.37 17.93 0.54
C LEU A 8 19.00 16.43 0.62
N VAL A 9 17.72 16.10 0.75
CA VAL A 9 17.27 14.71 0.88
C VAL A 9 17.41 13.98 -0.46
N PRO A 10 18.13 12.87 -0.58
CA PRO A 10 18.24 12.11 -1.83
C PRO A 10 16.90 11.64 -2.37
N VAL A 11 16.78 11.49 -3.69
CA VAL A 11 15.52 11.07 -4.35
C VAL A 11 15.08 9.69 -3.87
N GLU A 12 16.03 8.81 -3.61
CA GLU A 12 15.80 7.45 -3.12
C GLU A 12 15.12 7.48 -1.75
N ILE A 13 15.52 8.42 -0.89
CA ILE A 13 14.91 8.62 0.42
C ILE A 13 13.51 9.23 0.29
N LEU A 14 13.31 10.17 -0.64
CA LEU A 14 11.96 10.68 -0.96
C LEU A 14 11.04 9.56 -1.45
N CYS A 15 11.52 8.66 -2.31
CA CYS A 15 10.77 7.48 -2.75
C CYS A 15 10.35 6.63 -1.54
N ILE A 16 11.27 6.33 -0.62
CA ILE A 16 10.95 5.55 0.59
C ILE A 16 9.90 6.27 1.45
N ILE A 17 10.08 7.56 1.73
CA ILE A 17 9.14 8.35 2.52
C ILE A 17 7.76 8.34 1.86
N PHE A 18 7.71 8.57 0.55
CA PHE A 18 6.45 8.64 -0.18
C PHE A 18 5.73 7.31 -0.14
N MET A 19 6.42 6.16 -0.13
CA MET A 19 5.76 4.85 -0.03
C MET A 19 4.87 4.71 1.21
N HIS A 20 5.18 5.42 2.30
CA HIS A 20 4.38 5.46 3.53
C HIS A 20 3.24 6.48 3.51
N VAL A 21 3.15 7.31 2.48
CA VAL A 21 2.05 8.27 2.28
C VAL A 21 0.87 7.56 1.63
N SER A 22 -0.35 8.02 1.96
CA SER A 22 -1.58 7.51 1.34
C SER A 22 -1.53 7.70 -0.18
N LEU A 23 -2.14 6.78 -0.93
CA LEU A 23 -2.18 6.90 -2.38
C LEU A 23 -2.91 8.18 -2.81
N ARG A 24 -3.97 8.56 -2.09
CA ARG A 24 -4.71 9.79 -2.33
C ARG A 24 -3.79 11.01 -2.26
N ASP A 25 -3.02 11.13 -1.20
CA ASP A 25 -2.12 12.28 -1.00
C ASP A 25 -0.97 12.30 -1.99
N GLN A 26 -0.50 11.15 -2.47
CA GLN A 26 0.46 11.10 -3.57
C GLN A 26 -0.11 11.64 -4.87
N LEU A 27 -1.36 11.30 -5.18
CA LEU A 27 -2.00 11.73 -6.42
C LEU A 27 -2.44 13.21 -6.38
N THR A 28 -2.70 13.76 -5.19
CA THR A 28 -3.19 15.15 -5.03
C THR A 28 -2.17 16.07 -4.38
N SER A 29 -1.82 15.81 -3.12
CA SER A 29 -1.21 16.77 -2.20
C SER A 29 0.30 16.92 -2.43
N LEU A 30 1.03 15.80 -2.55
CA LEU A 30 2.48 15.79 -2.70
C LEU A 30 2.97 16.48 -3.99
N ARG A 31 2.19 16.41 -5.07
CA ARG A 31 2.51 17.02 -6.37
C ARG A 31 2.53 18.56 -6.33
N CYS A 32 1.91 19.13 -5.29
CA CYS A 32 1.77 20.57 -5.10
C CYS A 32 2.81 21.16 -4.14
N VAL A 33 3.59 20.33 -3.44
CA VAL A 33 4.56 20.80 -2.43
C VAL A 33 5.73 21.54 -3.07
N CYS A 34 6.42 20.87 -4.00
CA CYS A 34 7.48 21.47 -4.80
C CYS A 34 7.72 20.67 -6.09
N THR A 35 8.50 21.22 -7.02
CA THR A 35 8.85 20.55 -8.28
C THR A 35 9.54 19.22 -8.05
N ARG A 36 10.52 19.17 -7.15
CA ARG A 36 11.25 17.93 -6.84
C ARG A 36 10.33 16.79 -6.36
N TRP A 37 9.36 17.10 -5.51
CA TRP A 37 8.40 16.11 -5.01
C TRP A 37 7.48 15.63 -6.12
N ARG A 38 7.06 16.54 -7.00
CA ARG A 38 6.31 16.21 -8.21
C ARG A 38 7.11 15.30 -9.13
N ASP A 39 8.39 15.58 -9.34
CA ASP A 39 9.25 14.82 -10.27
C ASP A 39 9.39 13.36 -9.82
N VAL A 40 9.55 13.10 -8.52
CA VAL A 40 9.51 11.74 -7.95
C VAL A 40 8.25 10.98 -8.40
N LEU A 41 7.10 11.65 -8.34
CA LEU A 41 5.80 11.07 -8.69
C LEU A 41 5.55 10.98 -10.20
N THR A 42 6.45 11.50 -11.03
CA THR A 42 6.41 11.31 -12.50
C THR A 42 7.22 10.11 -12.97
N HIS A 43 8.07 9.52 -12.12
CA HIS A 43 8.84 8.35 -12.49
C HIS A 43 7.99 7.08 -12.46
N THR A 44 7.93 6.37 -13.58
CA THR A 44 7.24 5.08 -13.70
C THR A 44 7.79 4.03 -12.73
N SER A 45 9.10 4.05 -12.46
CA SER A 45 9.76 3.15 -11.52
C SER A 45 9.22 3.27 -10.09
N PHE A 46 8.84 4.47 -9.65
CA PHE A 46 8.20 4.68 -8.35
C PHE A 46 6.87 3.93 -8.26
N TRP A 47 6.01 4.08 -9.27
CA TRP A 47 4.69 3.44 -9.31
C TRP A 47 4.77 1.93 -9.49
N LEU A 48 5.73 1.43 -10.27
CA LEU A 48 6.01 -0.01 -10.38
C LEU A 48 6.44 -0.59 -9.04
N ASN A 49 7.32 0.10 -8.31
CA ASN A 49 7.71 -0.32 -6.97
C ASN A 49 6.54 -0.29 -5.99
N ARG A 50 5.66 0.72 -6.09
CA ARG A 50 4.44 0.80 -5.29
C ARG A 50 3.52 -0.40 -5.53
N LEU A 51 3.23 -0.74 -6.79
CA LEU A 51 2.42 -1.91 -7.14
C LEU A 51 2.99 -3.21 -6.54
N ARG A 52 4.32 -3.37 -6.60
CA ARG A 52 5.00 -4.52 -6.00
C ARG A 52 4.82 -4.58 -4.48
N VAL A 53 4.95 -3.45 -3.78
CA VAL A 53 4.73 -3.39 -2.32
C VAL A 53 3.27 -3.63 -1.96
N GLU A 54 2.34 -3.24 -2.83
CA GLU A 54 0.92 -3.59 -2.70
C GLU A 54 0.62 -5.06 -3.05
N GLY A 55 1.64 -5.87 -3.33
CA GLY A 55 1.52 -7.31 -3.61
C GLY A 55 1.01 -7.61 -5.03
N MET A 56 0.93 -6.60 -5.89
CA MET A 56 0.58 -6.80 -7.29
C MET A 56 1.83 -7.17 -8.09
N LEU A 57 1.93 -8.45 -8.45
CA LEU A 57 2.92 -8.93 -9.39
C LEU A 57 2.41 -8.68 -10.81
N ILE A 58 3.13 -7.84 -11.56
CA ILE A 58 2.87 -7.61 -12.97
C ILE A 58 3.73 -8.61 -13.74
N ASP A 59 3.10 -9.41 -14.58
CA ASP A 59 3.79 -10.31 -15.49
C ASP A 59 4.73 -9.54 -16.42
N ASP A 60 5.91 -10.10 -16.72
CA ASP A 60 6.93 -9.42 -17.52
C ASP A 60 6.43 -9.09 -18.94
N ALA A 61 5.53 -9.89 -19.52
CA ALA A 61 4.94 -9.58 -20.82
C ALA A 61 3.99 -8.38 -20.74
N VAL A 62 3.21 -8.28 -19.66
CA VAL A 62 2.31 -7.14 -19.40
C VAL A 62 3.13 -5.88 -19.13
N LEU A 63 4.19 -5.99 -18.33
CA LEU A 63 5.10 -4.88 -18.07
C LEU A 63 5.78 -4.39 -19.35
N SER A 64 6.26 -5.31 -20.19
CA SER A 64 6.87 -4.99 -21.48
C SER A 64 5.88 -4.29 -22.42
N ALA A 65 4.63 -4.77 -22.47
CA ALA A 65 3.56 -4.14 -23.26
C ALA A 65 3.23 -2.73 -22.75
N LEU A 66 3.12 -2.55 -21.42
CA LEU A 66 2.89 -1.24 -20.81
C LEU A 66 4.04 -0.27 -21.10
N LEU A 67 5.29 -0.73 -21.03
CA LEU A 67 6.47 0.10 -21.30
C LEU A 67 6.74 0.33 -22.79
N ALA A 68 6.17 -0.51 -23.68
CA ALA A 68 6.28 -0.36 -25.13
C ALA A 68 5.42 0.78 -25.70
N HIS A 69 4.50 1.34 -24.89
CA HIS A 69 3.76 2.54 -25.29
C HIS A 69 4.70 3.73 -25.51
N GLN A 70 4.55 4.41 -26.65
CA GLN A 70 5.37 5.58 -26.99
C GLN A 70 5.05 6.82 -26.12
N ASP A 71 3.84 6.90 -25.58
CA ASP A 71 3.43 7.99 -24.67
C ASP A 71 3.76 7.65 -23.22
N SER A 72 4.91 8.13 -22.75
CA SER A 72 5.32 8.04 -21.34
C SER A 72 4.28 8.57 -20.33
N GLY A 73 3.45 9.54 -20.73
CA GLY A 73 2.38 10.08 -19.90
C GLY A 73 1.20 9.11 -19.77
N GLU A 74 0.90 8.35 -20.83
CA GLU A 74 -0.11 7.29 -20.80
C GLU A 74 0.32 6.15 -19.89
N VAL A 75 1.57 5.70 -20.01
CA VAL A 75 2.15 4.66 -19.12
C VAL A 75 2.03 5.06 -17.66
N LEU A 76 2.41 6.30 -17.32
CA LEU A 76 2.33 6.81 -15.96
C LEU A 76 0.90 6.83 -15.44
N ARG A 77 -0.07 7.30 -16.23
CA ARG A 77 -1.49 7.31 -15.86
C ARG A 77 -2.03 5.90 -15.64
N ASN A 78 -1.65 4.95 -16.49
CA ASN A 78 -2.07 3.55 -16.36
C ASN A 78 -1.52 2.94 -15.07
N LEU A 79 -0.25 3.16 -14.74
CA LEU A 79 0.35 2.68 -13.49
C LEU A 79 -0.31 3.32 -12.24
N GLN A 80 -0.58 4.63 -12.28
CA GLN A 80 -1.29 5.33 -11.20
C GLN A 80 -2.71 4.79 -11.02
N THR A 81 -3.41 4.50 -12.11
CA THR A 81 -4.76 3.92 -12.10
C THR A 81 -4.75 2.50 -11.53
N LEU A 82 -3.78 1.67 -11.91
CA LEU A 82 -3.60 0.34 -11.34
C LEU A 82 -3.36 0.41 -9.83
N CYS A 83 -2.51 1.34 -9.36
CA CYS A 83 -2.29 1.53 -7.92
C CYS A 83 -3.60 1.86 -7.20
N TYR A 84 -4.41 2.74 -7.79
CA TYR A 84 -5.71 3.13 -7.24
C TYR A 84 -6.64 1.94 -7.09
N ILE A 85 -6.79 1.14 -8.15
CA ILE A 85 -7.66 -0.03 -8.11
C ILE A 85 -7.18 -1.06 -7.09
N THR A 86 -5.86 -1.33 -7.02
CA THR A 86 -5.29 -2.32 -6.11
C THR A 86 -5.43 -1.90 -4.65
N CYS A 87 -5.16 -0.63 -4.32
CA CYS A 87 -5.33 -0.11 -2.96
C CYS A 87 -6.81 -0.12 -2.55
N SER A 88 -7.73 0.31 -3.42
CA SER A 88 -9.17 0.30 -3.11
C SER A 88 -9.74 -1.10 -2.89
N LYS A 89 -9.31 -2.10 -3.68
CA LYS A 89 -9.71 -3.50 -3.46
C LYS A 89 -9.25 -4.01 -2.10
N ARG A 90 -8.01 -3.74 -1.71
CA ARG A 90 -7.47 -4.17 -0.42
C ARG A 90 -8.22 -3.53 0.75
N GLU A 91 -8.56 -2.24 0.66
CA GLU A 91 -9.37 -1.57 1.69
C GLU A 91 -10.76 -2.23 1.83
N GLN A 92 -11.38 -2.62 0.72
CA GLN A 92 -12.64 -3.36 0.73
C GLN A 92 -12.50 -4.77 1.33
N ASP A 93 -11.45 -5.50 0.96
CA ASP A 93 -11.18 -6.85 1.49
C ASP A 93 -10.91 -6.81 3.00
N GLN A 94 -10.20 -5.79 3.50
CA GLN A 94 -9.96 -5.60 4.94
C GLN A 94 -11.25 -5.27 5.69
N GLN A 95 -12.12 -4.41 5.13
CA GLN A 95 -13.43 -4.12 5.72
C GLN A 95 -14.34 -5.35 5.74
N HIS A 96 -14.30 -6.18 4.68
CA HIS A 96 -15.08 -7.41 4.62
C HIS A 96 -14.56 -8.45 5.64
N THR A 97 -13.25 -8.59 5.79
CA THR A 97 -12.64 -9.51 6.76
C THR A 97 -12.96 -9.10 8.20
N GLN A 98 -12.96 -7.79 8.52
CA GLN A 98 -13.38 -7.29 9.85
C GLN A 98 -14.87 -7.50 10.16
N MET A 99 -15.72 -7.68 9.15
CA MET A 99 -17.14 -8.00 9.35
C MET A 99 -17.41 -9.51 9.50
N VAL A 100 -16.47 -10.37 9.06
CA VAL A 100 -16.62 -11.84 9.07
C VAL A 100 -15.94 -12.48 10.28
N GLU A 101 -15.05 -11.77 10.99
CA GLU A 101 -14.54 -12.25 12.27
C GLU A 101 -15.68 -12.23 13.31
N PRO A 102 -16.14 -13.39 13.81
CA PRO A 102 -17.06 -13.40 14.93
C PRO A 102 -16.33 -12.72 16.09
N LYS A 103 -16.90 -11.62 16.60
CA LYS A 103 -16.50 -11.02 17.87
C LYS A 103 -16.74 -12.06 18.96
N ILE A 104 -15.81 -12.98 19.15
CA ILE A 104 -15.75 -13.82 20.33
C ILE A 104 -15.26 -12.86 21.43
N PRO A 105 -16.12 -12.45 22.38
CA PRO A 105 -15.66 -11.60 23.46
C PRO A 105 -14.52 -12.33 24.20
N PRO A 106 -13.49 -11.64 24.69
CA PRO A 106 -12.36 -12.27 25.40
C PRO A 106 -12.80 -13.20 26.54
N THR A 107 -13.97 -12.92 27.13
CA THR A 107 -14.62 -13.76 28.15
C THR A 107 -15.04 -15.15 27.66
N ALA A 108 -15.46 -15.28 26.39
CA ALA A 108 -15.83 -16.57 25.80
C ALA A 108 -14.58 -17.44 25.52
N LEU A 109 -13.45 -16.84 25.12
CA LEU A 109 -12.18 -17.57 24.96
C LEU A 109 -11.67 -18.09 26.31
N LEU A 110 -11.75 -17.28 27.37
CA LEU A 110 -11.36 -17.70 28.72
C LEU A 110 -12.27 -18.81 29.27
N GLY A 111 -13.58 -18.75 28.99
CA GLY A 111 -14.53 -19.80 29.36
C GLY A 111 -14.23 -21.13 28.68
N SER A 112 -13.96 -21.13 27.37
CA SER A 112 -13.63 -22.35 26.63
C SER A 112 -12.27 -22.95 27.00
N VAL A 113 -11.28 -22.12 27.36
CA VAL A 113 -9.99 -22.59 27.87
C VAL A 113 -10.14 -23.20 29.27
N ARG A 114 -10.93 -22.58 30.14
CA ARG A 114 -11.20 -23.10 31.49
C ARG A 114 -11.97 -24.42 31.47
N GLN A 115 -13.01 -24.54 30.63
CA GLN A 115 -13.79 -25.76 30.52
C GLN A 115 -12.96 -26.94 29.98
N ARG A 116 -12.00 -26.67 29.09
CA ARG A 116 -11.01 -27.68 28.67
C ARG A 116 -10.05 -28.04 29.79
N TRP A 117 -9.58 -27.07 30.56
CA TRP A 117 -8.69 -27.32 31.69
C TRP A 117 -9.35 -28.20 32.76
N ASP A 118 -10.61 -27.92 33.11
CA ASP A 118 -11.36 -28.69 34.10
C ASP A 118 -11.58 -30.15 33.63
N SER A 119 -11.77 -30.40 32.33
CA SER A 119 -11.85 -31.76 31.79
C SER A 119 -10.55 -32.58 31.86
N TYR A 120 -9.39 -31.93 32.02
CA TYR A 120 -8.12 -32.64 32.22
C TYR A 120 -7.82 -32.92 33.69
N VAL A 121 -8.51 -32.24 34.61
CA VAL A 121 -8.29 -32.38 36.06
C VAL A 121 -9.22 -33.43 36.69
N GLU A 122 -10.32 -33.80 36.02
CA GLU A 122 -11.24 -34.85 36.50
C GLU A 122 -10.83 -36.29 36.09
N ASP A 123 -9.76 -36.46 35.32
CA ASP A 123 -9.23 -37.76 34.87
C ASP A 123 -7.94 -38.22 35.63
N GLU A 124 -7.58 -37.56 36.75
CA GLU A 124 -6.56 -38.01 37.73
C GLU A 124 -7.19 -38.54 39.03
#